data_AF-A0A9W9AR44-F1
#
_entry.id   AF-A0A9W9AR44-F1
#
_cell.length_a   1.000
_cell.length_b   1.000
_cell.length_c   1.000
_cell.angle_alpha   90.00
_cell.angle_beta   90.00
_cell.angle_gamma   90.00
#
_symmetry.space_group_name_H-M   'P 1'
#
loop_
_entity.id
_entity.type
_entity.pdbx_description
1 polymer ?
#
loop_
_entity_poly.entity_id
_entity_poly.type
_entity_poly.pdbx_seq_one_letter_code
_entity_poly.pdbx_strand_id
1 'polypeptide(L)'
;MASPPGLFYAYAKNIRDDWSYRYIIAFESRQVSDEWWRAVTASVDNGYPRFSGVKRLSAQWYTHDPAANAFIHETINDPKCAPQFLGKVMFTLLNDRDARALSVSPVLNFADHVSGGTFFIRSTLRPELFWYYHPDIGQILASTSRRTRFDVRIAAKDKALGTIMIGSDKVSISVAGQQDLNVGVATGSTDLAIQQNGLSQFDFSDFNDGNFGLNFLHKAASGEFVQGVVATVTRQNYGERWELVL
;
A
#
# COMPACT_ATOMS: atom_id res chain seq x y z
N MET A 1 -4.46 -3.25 -0.16
CA MET A 1 -4.05 -2.47 -1.36
C MET A 1 -5.18 -2.44 -2.36
N ALA A 2 -5.52 -1.25 -2.86
CA ALA A 2 -6.66 -1.05 -3.75
C ALA A 2 -6.22 -0.52 -5.12
N SER A 3 -5.37 -1.30 -5.79
CA SER A 3 -5.30 -1.26 -7.26
C SER A 3 -6.42 -2.16 -7.80
N PRO A 4 -7.00 -1.86 -8.98
CA PRO A 4 -7.92 -2.77 -9.63
C PRO A 4 -7.32 -4.18 -9.68
N PRO A 5 -8.09 -5.25 -9.39
CA PRO A 5 -7.60 -6.60 -9.56
C PRO A 5 -7.11 -6.77 -11.00
N GLY A 6 -5.87 -7.23 -11.15
CA GLY A 6 -5.25 -7.33 -12.46
C GLY A 6 -3.73 -7.31 -12.38
N LEU A 7 -3.12 -7.72 -13.49
CA LEU A 7 -1.67 -7.80 -13.64
C LEU A 7 -1.03 -6.44 -13.38
N PHE A 8 0.01 -6.45 -12.56
CA PHE A 8 0.85 -5.30 -12.30
C PHE A 8 2.20 -5.51 -12.97
N TYR A 9 2.65 -4.51 -13.74
CA TYR A 9 3.89 -4.60 -14.49
C TYR A 9 4.90 -3.57 -13.99
N ALA A 10 6.14 -4.01 -13.84
CA ALA A 10 7.28 -3.17 -13.51
C ALA A 10 8.46 -3.45 -14.43
N TYR A 11 9.40 -2.51 -14.50
CA TYR A 11 10.68 -2.69 -15.16
C TYR A 11 11.79 -2.88 -14.16
N ALA A 12 12.77 -3.71 -14.53
CA ALA A 12 14.07 -3.74 -13.89
C ALA A 12 15.18 -3.55 -14.91
N LYS A 13 16.19 -2.76 -14.55
CA LYS A 13 17.41 -2.61 -15.36
C LYS A 13 18.68 -2.92 -14.57
N ASN A 14 19.68 -3.40 -15.28
CA ASN A 14 21.07 -3.38 -14.82
C ASN A 14 21.47 -1.95 -14.43
N ILE A 15 22.15 -1.76 -13.29
CA ILE A 15 22.66 -0.44 -12.90
C ILE A 15 23.88 0.01 -13.72
N ARG A 16 24.59 -0.93 -14.35
CA ARG A 16 25.89 -0.68 -14.99
C ARG A 16 25.78 -0.18 -16.42
N ASP A 17 24.66 -0.44 -17.08
CA ASP A 17 24.43 -0.06 -18.46
C ASP A 17 22.92 0.05 -18.77
N ASP A 18 22.59 0.38 -20.03
CA ASP A 18 21.24 0.53 -20.54
C ASP A 18 20.84 -0.57 -21.54
N TRP A 19 21.68 -1.59 -21.74
CA TRP A 19 21.50 -2.58 -22.80
C TRP A 19 21.27 -4.00 -22.30
N SER A 20 21.94 -4.44 -21.23
CA SER A 20 21.95 -5.83 -20.76
C SER A 20 21.05 -6.08 -19.54
N TYR A 21 20.66 -7.34 -19.33
CA TYR A 21 19.93 -7.82 -18.15
C TYR A 21 18.73 -6.94 -17.75
N ARG A 22 17.89 -6.60 -18.72
CA ARG A 22 16.66 -5.81 -18.50
C ARG A 22 15.47 -6.75 -18.43
N TYR A 23 14.53 -6.48 -17.54
CA TYR A 23 13.36 -7.33 -17.36
C TYR A 23 12.07 -6.51 -17.37
N ILE A 24 11.04 -7.03 -18.04
CA ILE A 24 9.67 -6.80 -17.57
C ILE A 24 9.42 -7.78 -16.43
N ILE A 25 8.87 -7.28 -15.34
CA ILE A 25 8.34 -8.08 -14.25
C ILE A 25 6.83 -8.00 -14.30
N ALA A 26 6.17 -9.15 -14.39
CA ALA A 26 4.72 -9.26 -14.28
C ALA A 26 4.38 -9.89 -12.93
N PHE A 27 3.54 -9.20 -12.17
CA PHE A 27 3.01 -9.63 -10.89
C PHE A 27 1.53 -9.93 -11.05
N GLU A 28 1.03 -10.96 -10.36
CA GLU A 28 -0.40 -11.29 -10.27
C GLU A 28 -1.25 -10.07 -9.85
N SER A 29 -0.69 -9.22 -8.99
CA SER A 29 -1.28 -7.95 -8.59
C SER A 29 -0.21 -6.99 -8.05
N ARG A 30 -0.57 -5.71 -7.88
CA ARG A 30 0.28 -4.76 -7.16
C ARG A 30 0.58 -5.24 -5.73
N GLN A 31 -0.38 -5.90 -5.08
CA GLN A 31 -0.18 -6.43 -3.75
C GLN A 31 0.97 -7.44 -3.69
N VAL A 32 0.98 -8.36 -4.65
CA VAL A 32 2.06 -9.34 -4.78
C VAL A 32 3.40 -8.65 -5.04
N SER A 33 3.44 -7.54 -5.80
CA SER A 33 4.67 -6.76 -6.01
C SER A 33 5.24 -6.17 -4.73
N ASP A 34 4.39 -5.58 -3.90
CA ASP A 34 4.79 -4.97 -2.64
C ASP A 34 5.20 -6.05 -1.61
N GLU A 35 4.48 -7.17 -1.54
CA GLU A 35 4.83 -8.33 -0.71
C GLU A 35 6.15 -8.99 -1.14
N TRP A 36 6.37 -9.18 -2.44
CA TRP A 36 7.62 -9.69 -2.99
C TRP A 36 8.78 -8.77 -2.65
N TRP A 37 8.61 -7.46 -2.83
CA TRP A 37 9.63 -6.48 -2.48
C TRP A 37 9.99 -6.55 -1.00
N ARG A 38 8.99 -6.68 -0.12
CA ARG A 38 9.20 -6.84 1.32
C ARG A 38 9.98 -8.11 1.66
N ALA A 39 9.70 -9.23 0.99
CA ALA A 39 10.46 -10.48 1.16
C ALA A 39 11.93 -10.32 0.71
N VAL A 40 12.17 -9.66 -0.43
CA VAL A 40 13.52 -9.37 -0.92
C VAL A 40 14.30 -8.53 0.10
N THR A 41 13.72 -7.41 0.57
CA THR A 41 14.40 -6.57 1.57
C THR A 41 14.62 -7.31 2.90
N ALA A 42 13.64 -8.09 3.35
CA ALA A 42 13.75 -8.85 4.59
C ALA A 42 14.85 -9.91 4.50
N SER A 43 15.07 -10.54 3.34
CA SER A 43 16.17 -11.50 3.17
C SER A 43 17.53 -10.83 3.42
N VAL A 44 17.72 -9.62 2.91
CA VAL A 44 18.95 -8.83 3.08
C VAL A 44 19.11 -8.41 4.54
N ASP A 45 18.06 -7.88 5.15
CA ASP A 45 18.05 -7.45 6.55
C ASP A 45 18.31 -8.62 7.51
N ASN A 46 17.87 -9.83 7.16
CA ASN A 46 18.11 -11.06 7.90
C ASN A 46 19.50 -11.69 7.61
N GLY A 47 20.42 -10.94 7.01
CA GLY A 47 21.81 -11.35 6.83
C GLY A 47 22.08 -12.16 5.57
N TYR A 48 21.19 -12.13 4.56
CA TYR A 48 21.42 -12.73 3.24
C TYR A 48 21.69 -11.65 2.17
N PRO A 49 22.93 -11.13 2.05
CA PRO A 49 23.22 -9.93 1.27
C PRO A 49 23.24 -10.13 -0.26
N ARG A 50 22.99 -11.35 -0.77
CA ARG A 50 23.03 -11.67 -2.21
C ARG A 50 22.21 -10.68 -3.04
N PHE A 51 21.04 -10.29 -2.56
CA PHE A 51 20.12 -9.38 -3.25
C PHE A 51 20.20 -7.93 -2.78
N SER A 52 21.25 -7.55 -2.02
CA SER A 52 21.44 -6.18 -1.55
C SER A 52 21.61 -5.16 -2.69
N GLY A 53 22.07 -5.61 -3.86
CA GLY A 53 22.17 -4.83 -5.10
C GLY A 53 20.83 -4.61 -5.81
N VAL A 54 19.75 -5.29 -5.42
CA VAL A 54 18.40 -5.05 -5.94
C VAL A 54 17.80 -3.84 -5.23
N LYS A 55 17.35 -2.83 -5.99
CA LYS A 55 16.76 -1.59 -5.47
C LYS A 55 15.43 -1.31 -6.15
N ARG A 56 14.46 -0.81 -5.39
CA ARG A 56 13.20 -0.25 -5.88
C ARG A 56 13.35 1.27 -5.95
N LEU A 57 13.13 1.86 -7.13
CA LEU A 57 13.13 3.31 -7.31
C LEU A 57 11.70 3.89 -7.33
N SER A 58 10.73 3.11 -7.81
CA SER A 58 9.29 3.40 -7.70
C SER A 58 8.50 2.10 -7.78
N ALA A 59 7.18 2.14 -7.62
CA ALA A 59 6.29 0.99 -7.82
C ALA A 59 6.57 0.20 -9.12
N GLN A 60 6.86 0.89 -10.22
CA GLN A 60 7.05 0.26 -11.54
C GLN A 60 8.50 0.25 -12.02
N TRP A 61 9.47 0.62 -11.17
CA TRP A 61 10.86 0.73 -11.59
C TRP A 61 11.85 0.24 -10.53
N TYR A 62 12.63 -0.75 -10.93
CA TYR A 62 13.65 -1.42 -10.14
C TYR A 62 15.00 -1.38 -10.84
N THR A 63 16.05 -1.59 -10.07
CA THR A 63 17.39 -1.80 -10.59
C THR A 63 18.07 -2.96 -9.88
N HIS A 64 19.08 -3.54 -10.50
CA HIS A 64 19.90 -4.58 -9.88
C HIS A 64 21.35 -4.55 -10.38
N ASP A 65 22.27 -5.16 -9.64
CA ASP A 65 23.70 -5.19 -9.97
C ASP A 65 24.18 -6.63 -10.26
N PRO A 66 24.12 -7.07 -11.53
CA PRO A 66 24.69 -8.34 -11.98
C PRO A 66 26.15 -8.56 -11.57
N ALA A 67 26.97 -7.49 -11.54
CA ALA A 67 28.39 -7.61 -11.18
C ALA A 67 28.60 -7.97 -9.70
N ALA A 68 27.62 -7.65 -8.85
CA ALA A 68 27.56 -8.07 -7.45
C ALA A 68 26.81 -9.40 -7.25
N ASN A 69 26.54 -10.14 -8.34
CA ASN A 69 25.73 -11.36 -8.35
C ASN A 69 24.29 -11.16 -7.83
N ALA A 70 23.76 -9.94 -7.93
CA ALA A 70 22.41 -9.58 -7.53
C ALA A 70 21.45 -9.64 -8.72
N PHE A 71 21.18 -10.85 -9.23
CA PHE A 71 20.24 -11.05 -10.33
C PHE A 71 18.79 -11.05 -9.84
N ILE A 72 18.03 -9.99 -10.17
CA ILE A 72 16.68 -9.79 -9.63
C ILE A 72 15.70 -10.94 -9.94
N HIS A 73 15.84 -11.57 -11.12
CA HIS A 73 14.98 -12.68 -11.53
C HIS A 73 15.20 -13.96 -10.70
N GLU A 74 16.34 -14.09 -10.03
CA GLU A 74 16.65 -15.24 -9.17
C GLU A 74 15.97 -15.15 -7.80
N THR A 75 15.45 -13.97 -7.41
CA THR A 75 14.82 -13.75 -6.09
C THR A 75 13.68 -14.72 -5.79
N ILE A 76 12.95 -15.16 -6.81
CA ILE A 76 11.81 -16.08 -6.69
C ILE A 76 12.19 -17.56 -6.79
N ASN A 77 13.44 -17.86 -7.15
CA ASN A 77 13.97 -19.23 -7.22
C ASN A 77 14.93 -19.52 -6.06
N ASP A 78 15.45 -18.48 -5.40
CA ASP A 78 16.36 -18.61 -4.28
C ASP A 78 15.61 -18.97 -2.98
N PRO A 79 15.93 -20.10 -2.33
CA PRO A 79 15.22 -20.57 -1.13
C PRO A 79 15.36 -19.65 0.09
N LYS A 80 16.32 -18.71 0.09
CA LYS A 80 16.57 -17.76 1.19
C LYS A 80 16.01 -16.37 0.93
N CYS A 81 15.36 -16.14 -0.22
CA CYS A 81 14.84 -14.83 -0.59
C CYS A 81 13.31 -14.80 -0.64
N ALA A 82 12.72 -15.19 -1.77
CA ALA A 82 11.29 -15.04 -2.02
C ALA A 82 10.67 -16.23 -2.80
N PRO A 83 10.99 -17.50 -2.46
CA PRO A 83 10.53 -18.66 -3.23
C PRO A 83 9.01 -18.84 -3.22
N GLN A 84 8.32 -18.33 -2.20
CA GLN A 84 6.86 -18.34 -2.06
C GLN A 84 6.12 -17.52 -3.14
N PHE A 85 6.86 -16.72 -3.93
CA PHE A 85 6.33 -15.94 -5.04
C PHE A 85 6.47 -16.63 -6.40
N LEU A 86 7.07 -17.83 -6.43
CA LEU A 86 7.07 -18.67 -7.63
C LEU A 86 5.62 -18.96 -8.06
N GLY A 87 5.31 -18.70 -9.34
CA GLY A 87 3.95 -18.80 -9.88
C GLY A 87 3.08 -17.54 -9.72
N LYS A 88 3.53 -16.55 -8.93
CA LYS A 88 2.85 -15.25 -8.77
C LYS A 88 3.61 -14.07 -9.40
N VAL A 89 4.90 -14.26 -9.64
CA VAL A 89 5.81 -13.29 -10.25
C VAL A 89 6.52 -13.94 -11.43
N MET A 90 6.55 -13.23 -12.55
CA MET A 90 7.22 -13.66 -13.76
C MET A 90 8.22 -12.60 -14.20
N PHE A 91 9.44 -13.03 -14.52
CA PHE A 91 10.47 -12.19 -15.11
C PHE A 91 10.63 -12.55 -16.58
N THR A 92 10.48 -11.57 -17.46
CA THR A 92 10.75 -11.73 -18.89
C THR A 92 12.00 -10.93 -19.23
N LEU A 93 13.08 -11.63 -19.59
CA LEU A 93 14.30 -11.00 -20.08
C LEU A 93 13.97 -10.28 -21.39
N LEU A 94 14.30 -8.99 -21.44
CA LEU A 94 14.18 -8.19 -22.64
C LEU A 94 15.42 -8.39 -23.51
N ASN A 95 15.22 -8.32 -24.83
CA ASN A 95 16.33 -8.29 -25.78
C ASN A 95 17.26 -7.12 -25.46
N ASP A 96 18.52 -7.22 -25.86
CA ASP A 96 19.47 -6.11 -25.75
C ASP A 96 19.06 -4.90 -26.63
N ARG A 97 19.62 -3.72 -26.34
CA ARG A 97 19.17 -2.36 -26.78
C ARG A 97 18.76 -2.20 -28.25
N ASP A 98 19.29 -3.02 -29.15
CA ASP A 98 19.17 -2.87 -30.60
C ASP A 98 18.09 -3.77 -31.26
N ALA A 99 17.28 -4.47 -30.47
CA ALA A 99 16.16 -5.26 -31.00
C ALA A 99 14.84 -4.45 -31.06
N ARG A 100 13.96 -4.80 -32.01
CA ARG A 100 12.63 -4.18 -32.21
C ARG A 100 11.60 -4.64 -31.16
N ALA A 101 11.85 -4.42 -29.87
CA ALA A 101 10.92 -4.79 -28.80
C ALA A 101 10.17 -3.57 -28.25
N LEU A 102 8.85 -3.56 -28.41
CA LEU A 102 7.96 -2.67 -27.66
C LEU A 102 7.57 -3.37 -26.36
N SER A 103 8.35 -3.12 -25.32
CA SER A 103 8.00 -3.45 -23.96
C SER A 103 7.50 -2.16 -23.32
N VAL A 104 6.18 -1.95 -23.36
CA VAL A 104 5.53 -0.79 -22.71
C VAL A 104 4.70 -1.33 -21.56
N SER A 105 5.07 -0.93 -20.34
CA SER A 105 4.19 -1.11 -19.18
C SER A 105 3.28 0.10 -19.15
N PRO A 106 1.96 -0.06 -18.95
CA PRO A 106 1.09 1.09 -18.75
C PRO A 106 1.61 1.90 -17.57
N VAL A 107 1.63 3.23 -17.71
CA VAL A 107 1.93 4.12 -16.59
C VAL A 107 0.79 3.99 -15.58
N LEU A 108 1.12 3.58 -14.38
CA LEU A 108 0.17 3.45 -13.30
C LEU A 108 0.38 4.60 -12.31
N ASN A 109 -0.64 5.45 -12.17
CA ASN A 109 -0.60 6.58 -11.24
C ASN A 109 -1.00 6.12 -9.82
N PHE A 110 -0.24 5.19 -9.25
CA PHE A 110 -0.42 4.72 -7.88
C PHE A 110 0.56 5.39 -6.94
N ALA A 111 0.08 5.80 -5.77
CA ALA A 111 0.93 6.26 -4.68
C ALA A 111 1.72 5.08 -4.12
N ASP A 112 3.03 5.23 -3.90
CA ASP A 112 3.80 4.23 -3.15
C ASP A 112 3.34 4.23 -1.68
N HIS A 113 2.78 3.11 -1.23
CA HIS A 113 2.20 2.97 0.11
C HIS A 113 3.30 2.68 1.11
N VAL A 114 4.04 3.72 1.50
CA VAL A 114 5.15 3.65 2.46
C VAL A 114 4.74 4.04 3.88
N SER A 115 5.35 3.40 4.87
CA SER A 115 5.21 3.72 6.29
C SER A 115 5.64 5.16 6.56
N GLY A 116 4.78 5.92 7.22
CA GLY A 116 4.97 7.36 7.48
C GLY A 116 4.59 8.25 6.29
N GLY A 117 4.03 7.69 5.22
CA GLY A 117 3.47 8.48 4.13
C GLY A 117 2.16 9.16 4.53
N THR A 118 1.86 10.26 3.84
CA THR A 118 0.65 11.05 4.03
C THR A 118 -0.26 10.89 2.82
N PHE A 119 -1.51 10.48 3.03
CA PHE A 119 -2.43 10.11 1.96
C PHE A 119 -3.84 10.67 2.19
N PHE A 120 -4.58 10.93 1.11
CA PHE A 120 -6.04 10.89 1.16
C PHE A 120 -6.51 9.44 1.09
N ILE A 121 -7.64 9.14 1.74
CA ILE A 121 -8.27 7.81 1.67
C ILE A 121 -9.56 7.96 0.86
N ARG A 122 -9.66 7.23 -0.26
CA ARG A 122 -10.71 7.39 -1.29
C ARG A 122 -11.44 6.07 -1.52
N SER A 123 -12.75 6.12 -1.79
CA SER A 123 -13.50 4.92 -2.18
C SER A 123 -13.07 4.49 -3.59
N THR A 124 -12.80 3.19 -3.75
CA THR A 124 -12.39 2.62 -5.04
C THR A 124 -13.56 2.51 -6.03
N LEU A 125 -14.78 2.36 -5.50
CA LEU A 125 -16.00 2.27 -6.31
C LEU A 125 -16.53 3.66 -6.67
N ARG A 126 -16.32 4.64 -5.78
CA ARG A 126 -16.77 6.03 -5.92
C ARG A 126 -15.59 6.99 -5.73
N PRO A 127 -14.77 7.25 -6.77
CA PRO A 127 -13.54 8.06 -6.65
C PRO A 127 -13.76 9.51 -6.22
N GLU A 128 -14.98 10.00 -6.23
CA GLU A 128 -15.36 11.30 -5.67
C GLU A 128 -15.49 11.28 -4.13
N LEU A 129 -15.61 10.11 -3.51
CA LEU A 129 -15.86 9.95 -2.08
C LEU A 129 -14.57 9.73 -1.29
N PHE A 130 -14.30 10.60 -0.32
CA PHE A 130 -13.10 10.60 0.49
C PHE A 130 -13.40 10.55 1.99
N TRP A 131 -12.44 10.05 2.77
CA TRP A 131 -12.43 10.24 4.21
C TRP A 131 -12.18 11.71 4.55
N TYR A 132 -13.00 12.23 5.45
CA TYR A 132 -12.93 13.58 5.98
C TYR A 132 -13.08 13.55 7.49
N TYR A 133 -12.10 14.12 8.20
CA TYR A 133 -12.22 14.36 9.63
C TYR A 133 -13.09 15.60 9.88
N HIS A 134 -14.22 15.42 10.55
CA HIS A 134 -15.10 16.51 10.96
C HIS A 134 -14.78 16.96 12.39
N PRO A 135 -14.11 18.11 12.59
CA PRO A 135 -13.60 18.52 13.90
C PRO A 135 -14.70 18.70 14.96
N ASP A 136 -15.84 19.29 14.59
CA ASP A 136 -16.91 19.59 15.58
C ASP A 136 -17.55 18.35 16.22
N ILE A 137 -17.53 17.20 15.55
CA ILE A 137 -18.13 15.95 16.04
C ILE A 137 -17.07 14.87 16.32
N GLY A 138 -15.79 15.14 16.05
CA GLY A 138 -14.71 14.20 16.32
C GLY A 138 -14.73 12.94 15.45
N GLN A 139 -15.46 12.89 14.33
CA GLN A 139 -15.69 11.67 13.55
C GLN A 139 -15.05 11.69 12.17
N ILE A 140 -14.82 10.49 11.62
CA ILE A 140 -14.43 10.29 10.23
C ILE A 140 -15.70 10.08 9.39
N LEU A 141 -15.91 11.00 8.46
CA LEU A 141 -17.04 10.99 7.53
C LEU A 141 -16.57 10.63 6.13
N ALA A 142 -17.50 10.16 5.31
CA ALA A 142 -17.33 10.05 3.87
C ALA A 142 -17.91 11.32 3.21
N SER A 143 -17.12 12.00 2.40
CA SER A 143 -17.49 13.28 1.79
C SER A 143 -17.06 13.36 0.33
N THR A 144 -17.89 13.98 -0.50
CA THR A 144 -17.58 14.26 -1.91
C THR A 144 -17.03 15.67 -2.16
N SER A 145 -17.07 16.53 -1.14
CA SER A 145 -16.66 17.94 -1.24
C SER A 145 -15.51 18.30 -0.31
N ARG A 146 -15.21 17.45 0.68
CA ARG A 146 -14.12 17.62 1.63
C ARG A 146 -13.29 16.35 1.71
N ARG A 147 -12.01 16.52 2.05
CA ARG A 147 -11.06 15.42 2.21
C ARG A 147 -10.02 15.79 3.25
N THR A 148 -9.56 14.82 4.02
CA THR A 148 -8.49 14.99 5.01
C THR A 148 -7.31 14.12 4.61
N ARG A 149 -6.10 14.67 4.77
CA ARG A 149 -4.87 13.88 4.67
C ARG A 149 -4.60 13.16 5.98
N PHE A 150 -4.15 11.92 5.89
CA PHE A 150 -3.82 11.08 7.03
C PHE A 150 -2.39 10.58 6.92
N ASP A 151 -1.66 10.61 8.04
CA ASP A 151 -0.38 9.93 8.16
C ASP A 151 -0.66 8.45 8.48
N VAL A 152 -0.12 7.55 7.66
CA VAL A 152 -0.29 6.10 7.83
C VAL A 152 1.07 5.48 8.09
N ARG A 153 1.22 4.77 9.22
CA ARG A 153 2.49 4.22 9.69
C ARG A 153 2.34 2.78 10.13
N ILE A 154 3.32 1.94 9.81
CA ILE A 154 3.41 0.60 10.39
C ILE A 154 3.61 0.74 11.91
N ALA A 155 2.74 0.09 12.69
CA ALA A 155 2.72 0.21 14.14
C ALA A 155 3.92 -0.48 14.82
N ALA A 156 4.52 -1.46 14.15
CA ALA A 156 5.70 -2.16 14.62
C ALA A 156 6.93 -1.22 14.64
N LYS A 157 7.52 -1.03 15.83
CA LYS A 157 8.59 -0.05 16.08
C LYS A 157 9.91 -0.38 15.36
N ASP A 158 10.11 -1.63 14.96
CA ASP A 158 11.28 -2.10 14.22
C ASP A 158 11.22 -1.75 12.73
N LYS A 159 10.08 -1.28 12.22
CA LYS A 159 9.93 -0.89 10.81
C LYS A 159 10.26 0.58 10.61
N ALA A 160 11.28 0.82 9.77
CA ALA A 160 11.69 2.16 9.40
C ALA A 160 10.62 2.89 8.58
N LEU A 161 10.62 4.22 8.66
CA LEU A 161 9.87 5.06 7.72
C LEU A 161 10.32 4.78 6.28
N GLY A 162 9.41 4.87 5.32
CA GLY A 162 9.69 4.50 3.93
C GLY A 162 9.54 3.00 3.63
N THR A 163 9.40 2.15 4.66
CA THR A 163 9.11 0.71 4.45
C THR A 163 7.77 0.56 3.71
N ILE A 164 7.76 -0.22 2.63
CA ILE A 164 6.53 -0.53 1.88
C ILE A 164 5.56 -1.30 2.76
N MET A 165 4.34 -0.79 2.87
CA MET A 165 3.27 -1.40 3.65
C MET A 165 2.60 -2.52 2.85
N ILE A 166 2.42 -3.68 3.49
CA ILE A 166 1.77 -4.86 2.92
C ILE A 166 0.59 -5.30 3.78
N GLY A 167 -0.29 -6.15 3.23
CA GLY A 167 -1.57 -6.47 3.86
C GLY A 167 -1.47 -6.98 5.31
N SER A 168 -0.40 -7.71 5.63
CA SER A 168 -0.13 -8.25 6.97
C SER A 168 0.38 -7.24 7.99
N ASP A 169 0.72 -6.01 7.57
CA ASP A 169 1.22 -4.99 8.49
C ASP A 169 0.06 -4.40 9.30
N LYS A 170 0.25 -4.29 10.62
CA LYS A 170 -0.60 -3.45 11.46
C LYS A 170 -0.20 -1.99 11.26
N VAL A 171 -1.17 -1.12 11.03
CA VAL A 171 -0.95 0.31 10.80
C VAL A 171 -1.73 1.19 11.77
N SER A 172 -1.12 2.30 12.16
CA SER A 172 -1.80 3.42 12.81
C SER A 172 -2.11 4.50 11.78
N ILE A 173 -3.25 5.16 11.94
CA ILE A 173 -3.71 6.23 11.05
C ILE A 173 -3.95 7.47 11.92
N SER A 174 -3.38 8.62 11.57
CA SER A 174 -3.60 9.88 12.28
C SER A 174 -3.88 11.03 11.30
N VAL A 175 -4.50 12.10 11.77
CA VAL A 175 -4.69 13.31 10.97
C VAL A 175 -3.32 13.91 10.65
N ALA A 176 -3.07 14.20 9.37
CA ALA A 176 -1.76 14.66 8.92
C ALA A 176 -1.31 15.92 9.67
N GLY A 177 -0.09 15.89 10.19
CA GLY A 177 0.47 16.98 10.99
C GLY A 177 -0.08 17.10 12.42
N GLN A 178 -0.94 16.18 12.86
CA GLN A 178 -1.54 16.14 14.19
C GLN A 178 -1.43 14.73 14.78
N GLN A 179 -0.22 14.35 15.22
CA GLN A 179 0.09 12.97 15.63
C GLN A 179 -0.72 12.48 16.84
N ASP A 180 -1.26 13.38 17.65
CA ASP A 180 -2.09 13.03 18.81
C ASP A 180 -3.53 12.69 18.42
N LEU A 181 -3.95 13.02 17.18
CA LEU A 181 -5.30 12.77 16.66
C LEU A 181 -5.31 11.50 15.81
N ASN A 182 -5.45 10.36 16.48
CA ASN A 182 -5.45 9.06 15.83
C ASN A 182 -6.87 8.63 15.46
N VAL A 183 -7.01 7.99 14.31
CA VAL A 183 -8.26 7.33 13.92
C VAL A 183 -8.39 6.04 14.72
N GLY A 184 -9.55 5.82 15.33
CA GLY A 184 -9.88 4.61 16.07
C GLY A 184 -11.38 4.30 15.99
N VAL A 185 -11.79 3.19 16.58
CA VAL A 185 -13.21 2.82 16.69
C VAL A 185 -13.79 3.46 17.95
N ALA A 186 -14.90 4.19 17.82
CA ALA A 186 -15.58 4.81 18.95
C ALA A 186 -16.07 3.76 19.95
N THR A 187 -15.91 4.03 21.25
CA THR A 187 -16.28 3.10 22.32
C THR A 187 -17.76 2.74 22.25
N GLY A 188 -18.06 1.44 22.16
CA GLY A 188 -19.44 0.94 22.10
C GLY A 188 -20.14 1.13 20.74
N SER A 189 -19.41 1.57 19.71
CA SER A 189 -19.89 1.70 18.34
C SER A 189 -18.95 0.98 17.37
N THR A 190 -19.29 1.03 16.08
CA THR A 190 -18.43 0.68 14.95
C THR A 190 -17.87 1.92 14.25
N ASP A 191 -18.30 3.12 14.64
CA ASP A 191 -17.94 4.35 13.92
C ASP A 191 -16.47 4.70 14.10
N LEU A 192 -15.84 5.17 13.02
CA LEU A 192 -14.50 5.70 13.09
C LEU A 192 -14.53 7.12 13.64
N ALA A 193 -13.72 7.35 14.67
CA ALA A 193 -13.61 8.61 15.37
C ALA A 193 -12.15 8.93 15.67
N ILE A 194 -11.88 10.21 15.98
CA ILE A 194 -10.59 10.65 16.48
C ILE A 194 -10.50 10.34 17.97
N GLN A 195 -9.44 9.63 18.33
CA GLN A 195 -9.05 9.34 19.70
C GLN A 195 -7.81 10.17 20.03
N GLN A 196 -7.93 11.05 21.02
CA GLN A 196 -6.80 11.83 21.50
C GLN A 196 -5.87 10.93 22.31
N ASN A 197 -4.61 10.84 21.91
CA ASN A 197 -3.57 9.97 22.52
C ASN A 197 -3.87 8.46 22.46
N GLY A 198 -4.94 8.04 21.79
CA GLY A 198 -5.25 6.63 21.56
C GLY A 198 -4.41 6.07 20.42
N LEU A 199 -3.91 4.84 20.53
CA LEU A 199 -3.22 4.15 19.43
C LEU A 199 -4.09 2.97 19.00
N SER A 200 -5.04 3.25 18.12
CA SER A 200 -5.76 2.19 17.41
C SER A 200 -4.90 1.67 16.26
N GLN A 201 -4.97 0.36 16.04
CA GLN A 201 -4.25 -0.33 14.97
C GLN A 201 -5.25 -1.06 14.09
N PHE A 202 -5.01 -1.00 12.79
CA PHE A 202 -5.79 -1.67 11.75
C PHE A 202 -4.88 -2.57 10.95
N ASP A 203 -5.40 -3.62 10.31
CA ASP A 203 -4.64 -4.31 9.28
C ASP A 203 -4.57 -3.42 8.05
N PHE A 204 -3.40 -3.34 7.40
CA PHE A 204 -3.31 -2.59 6.15
C PHE A 204 -4.19 -3.21 5.06
N SER A 205 -4.53 -4.49 5.17
CA SER A 205 -5.51 -5.14 4.29
C SER A 205 -6.94 -4.66 4.51
N ASP A 206 -7.28 -4.05 5.66
CA ASP A 206 -8.65 -3.60 5.97
C ASP A 206 -9.20 -2.61 4.93
N PHE A 207 -8.32 -1.80 4.33
CA PHE A 207 -8.65 -0.91 3.22
C PHE A 207 -9.22 -1.66 2.01
N ASN A 208 -8.78 -2.88 1.74
CA ASN A 208 -9.18 -3.65 0.56
C ASN A 208 -10.16 -4.80 0.85
N ASP A 209 -10.16 -5.30 2.09
CA ASP A 209 -10.95 -6.48 2.46
C ASP A 209 -12.42 -6.14 2.74
N GLY A 210 -12.79 -4.85 2.69
CA GLY A 210 -14.14 -4.38 3.00
C GLY A 210 -14.39 -4.30 4.51
N ASN A 211 -13.33 -4.07 5.29
CA ASN A 211 -13.39 -3.90 6.75
C ASN A 211 -13.65 -2.44 7.16
N PHE A 212 -13.78 -1.53 6.19
CA PHE A 212 -14.30 -0.19 6.39
C PHE A 212 -15.57 0.04 5.58
N GLY A 213 -16.70 0.25 6.25
CA GLY A 213 -17.99 0.49 5.64
C GLY A 213 -18.46 1.93 5.76
N LEU A 214 -19.68 2.16 5.31
CA LEU A 214 -20.40 3.42 5.50
C LEU A 214 -21.63 3.20 6.36
N ASN A 215 -21.96 4.19 7.19
CA ASN A 215 -23.18 4.22 7.97
C ASN A 215 -23.73 5.65 8.02
N PHE A 216 -25.02 5.81 8.33
CA PHE A 216 -25.59 7.13 8.57
C PHE A 216 -25.45 7.49 10.05
N LEU A 217 -24.74 8.57 10.33
CA LEU A 217 -24.55 9.10 11.68
C LEU A 217 -25.51 10.27 11.89
N HIS A 218 -26.17 10.27 13.04
CA HIS A 218 -27.08 11.35 13.42
C HIS A 218 -26.30 12.51 14.03
N LYS A 219 -26.29 13.68 13.37
CA LYS A 219 -25.66 14.89 13.90
C LYS A 219 -26.59 15.51 14.94
N ALA A 220 -26.40 15.15 16.21
CA ALA A 220 -27.28 15.55 17.32
C ALA A 220 -27.55 17.06 17.41
N ALA A 221 -26.60 17.90 16.97
CA ALA A 221 -26.72 19.35 17.01
C ALA A 221 -27.56 19.97 15.87
N SER A 222 -27.69 19.30 14.72
CA SER A 222 -28.41 19.85 13.54
C SER A 222 -29.61 19.00 13.09
N GLY A 223 -29.78 17.78 13.63
CA GLY A 223 -30.81 16.84 13.19
C GLY A 223 -30.57 16.24 11.80
N GLU A 224 -29.40 16.50 11.20
CA GLU A 224 -29.03 16.02 9.87
C GLU A 224 -28.33 14.66 9.97
N PHE A 225 -28.58 13.79 9.00
CA PHE A 225 -27.83 12.55 8.83
C PHE A 225 -26.60 12.81 7.96
N VAL A 226 -25.42 12.47 8.46
CA VAL A 226 -24.17 12.52 7.69
C VAL A 226 -23.67 11.09 7.46
N GLN A 227 -22.95 10.88 6.35
CA GLN A 227 -22.39 9.56 6.06
C GLN A 227 -21.06 9.39 6.82
N GLY A 228 -21.06 8.55 7.84
CA GLY A 228 -19.88 8.16 8.60
C GLY A 228 -19.13 7.00 7.97
N VAL A 229 -17.84 6.90 8.26
CA VAL A 229 -17.05 5.69 8.00
C VAL A 229 -17.06 4.83 9.25
N VAL A 230 -17.23 3.52 9.09
CA VAL A 230 -17.30 2.56 10.20
C VAL A 230 -16.33 1.41 9.99
N ALA A 231 -15.78 0.87 11.08
CA ALA A 231 -15.09 -0.42 11.05
C ALA A 231 -16.12 -1.55 11.02
N THR A 232 -16.08 -2.39 9.98
CA THR A 232 -16.98 -3.54 9.78
C THR A 232 -16.33 -4.86 10.20
N VAL A 233 -15.23 -4.82 10.95
CA VAL A 233 -14.47 -6.00 11.43
C VAL A 233 -15.37 -7.04 12.14
N THR A 234 -16.52 -6.62 12.69
CA THR A 234 -17.51 -7.50 13.34
C THR A 234 -18.62 -8.04 12.41
N ARG A 235 -18.69 -7.58 11.16
CA ARG A 235 -19.74 -7.89 10.18
C ARG A 235 -19.16 -8.29 8.82
N GLN A 236 -18.45 -9.42 8.79
CA GLN A 236 -18.09 -10.22 7.61
C GLN A 236 -18.20 -9.51 6.23
N ASN A 237 -17.21 -8.68 5.88
CA ASN A 237 -16.91 -8.23 4.50
C ASN A 237 -18.01 -7.47 3.72
N TYR A 238 -18.94 -6.77 4.40
CA TYR A 238 -19.94 -5.93 3.72
C TYR A 238 -19.54 -4.45 3.56
N GLY A 239 -18.29 -4.09 3.90
CA GLY A 239 -17.80 -2.71 3.78
C GLY A 239 -17.39 -2.32 2.37
N GLU A 240 -16.99 -1.06 2.22
CA GLU A 240 -16.43 -0.53 0.97
C GLU A 240 -14.92 -0.78 0.90
N ARG A 241 -14.41 -0.82 -0.33
CA ARG A 241 -12.97 -0.82 -0.60
C ARG A 241 -12.47 0.61 -0.72
N TRP A 242 -11.40 0.90 0.00
CA TRP A 242 -10.72 2.18 0.08
C TRP A 242 -9.28 2.09 -0.39
N GLU A 243 -8.77 3.17 -0.97
CA GLU A 243 -7.40 3.30 -1.44
C GLU A 243 -6.72 4.55 -0.89
N LEU A 244 -5.40 4.46 -0.71
CA LEU A 244 -4.55 5.57 -0.32
C LEU A 244 -4.03 6.27 -1.59
N VAL A 245 -4.28 7.57 -1.72
CA VAL A 245 -3.90 8.41 -2.87
C VAL A 245 -3.22 9.70 -2.40
N LEU A 246 -2.48 10.38 -3.29
CA LEU A 246 -1.74 11.63 -2.98
C LEU A 246 -2.59 12.90 -3.04
#